data_AF-A0A372Q136-F1
#
_entry.id   AF-A0A372Q136-F1
#
_cell.length_a   1.000
_cell.length_b   1.000
_cell.length_c   1.000
_cell.angle_alpha   90.00
_cell.angle_beta   90.00
_cell.angle_gamma   90.00
#
_symmetry.space_group_name_H-M   'P 1'
#
loop_
_entity.id
_entity.type
_entity.pdbx_description
1 polymer ?
#
loop_
_entity_poly.entity_id
_entity_poly.type
_entity_poly.pdbx_seq_one_letter_code
_entity_poly.pdbx_strand_id
1 'polypeptide(L)'
;MFVIRGGDGQIVTSTAWDETNGEEIQYETYEQAEQALDEFEKSLPKDFFKIEATKCERCGGHDDLAIIHVNDQAKAYCQNCRVEMFSKKRAVGRPSGGVTKKVSLTLPEKEWDWLDEQAEGNRSQYLRRLVWEAQSSENEWSNNACLGYAILGAKKLGMNDEQIGKLVRAIYSEFDWKSVEEAKDTYNQSSF
;
A
#
# COMPACT_ATOMS: atom_id res chain seq x y z
N MET A 1 16.51 -1.02 -31.90
CA MET A 1 17.47 -0.28 -31.06
C MET A 1 18.75 -1.08 -30.99
N PHE A 2 19.89 -0.45 -31.25
CA PHE A 2 21.19 -1.09 -31.19
C PHE A 2 21.87 -0.63 -29.90
N VAL A 3 22.45 -1.59 -29.18
CA VAL A 3 23.18 -1.32 -27.93
C VAL A 3 24.63 -1.69 -28.18
N ILE A 4 25.52 -0.75 -27.92
CA ILE A 4 26.96 -0.96 -28.04
C ILE A 4 27.46 -1.47 -26.70
N ARG A 5 28.05 -2.67 -26.70
CA ARG A 5 28.68 -3.26 -25.52
C ARG A 5 30.19 -3.28 -25.68
N GLY A 6 30.89 -2.87 -24.63
CA GLY A 6 32.34 -3.01 -24.50
C GLY A 6 32.75 -4.48 -24.52
N GLY A 7 34.03 -4.76 -24.79
CA GLY A 7 34.57 -6.12 -24.84
C GLY A 7 34.45 -6.91 -23.53
N ASP A 8 34.17 -6.23 -22.40
CA ASP A 8 33.89 -6.81 -21.08
C ASP A 8 32.38 -7.05 -20.81
N GLY A 9 31.52 -6.74 -21.77
CA GLY A 9 30.06 -6.89 -21.68
C GLY A 9 29.31 -5.70 -21.08
N GLN A 10 30.02 -4.64 -20.64
CA GLN A 10 29.40 -3.42 -20.15
C GLN A 10 28.67 -2.68 -21.28
N ILE A 11 27.48 -2.14 -21.01
CA ILE A 11 26.77 -1.28 -21.97
C ILE A 11 27.48 0.07 -21.98
N VAL A 12 28.04 0.44 -23.14
CA VAL A 12 28.83 1.67 -23.31
C VAL A 12 27.97 2.81 -23.84
N THR A 13 26.95 2.51 -24.66
CA THR A 13 25.87 3.44 -25.03
C THR A 13 24.76 2.70 -25.77
N SER A 14 23.57 3.30 -25.87
CA SER A 14 22.48 2.80 -26.71
C SER A 14 21.97 3.91 -27.61
N THR A 15 21.54 3.56 -28.82
CA THR A 15 20.88 4.53 -29.72
C THR A 15 19.49 4.98 -29.23
N ALA A 16 19.10 4.66 -27.99
CA ALA A 16 18.12 5.46 -27.27
C ALA A 16 18.76 6.22 -26.12
N TRP A 17 18.67 7.54 -26.25
CA TRP A 17 18.76 8.51 -25.17
C TRP A 17 19.94 8.27 -24.24
N ASP A 18 21.14 8.47 -24.78
CA ASP A 18 22.27 8.89 -23.96
C ASP A 18 23.00 10.05 -24.66
N GLU A 19 23.40 11.02 -23.86
CA GLU A 19 23.75 12.38 -24.25
C GLU A 19 25.06 12.44 -25.07
N THR A 20 24.98 12.22 -26.39
CA THR A 20 26.08 12.51 -27.31
C THR A 20 26.18 14.01 -27.58
N ASN A 21 26.84 14.77 -26.70
CA ASN A 21 27.28 16.18 -26.92
C ASN A 21 26.29 17.14 -27.63
N GLY A 22 24.98 16.86 -27.57
CA GLY A 22 23.91 17.73 -28.05
C GLY A 22 23.61 17.77 -29.55
N GLU A 23 24.11 16.86 -30.41
CA GLU A 23 23.68 16.83 -31.83
C GLU A 23 23.10 15.46 -32.24
N GLU A 24 21.77 15.43 -32.44
CA GLU A 24 21.08 14.31 -33.08
C GLU A 24 21.43 14.26 -34.58
N ILE A 25 22.05 13.16 -35.03
CA ILE A 25 22.20 12.87 -36.45
C ILE A 25 20.95 12.11 -36.90
N GLN A 26 20.11 12.76 -37.70
CA GLN A 26 18.93 12.12 -38.27
C GLN A 26 19.26 11.54 -39.64
N TYR A 27 18.98 10.25 -39.82
CA TYR A 27 19.06 9.55 -41.10
C TYR A 27 17.67 9.45 -41.72
N GLU A 28 17.57 9.65 -43.03
CA GLU A 28 16.28 9.61 -43.74
C GLU A 28 15.76 8.18 -43.87
N THR A 29 16.65 7.17 -43.89
CA THR A 29 16.28 5.76 -43.98
C THR A 29 17.08 4.87 -43.03
N TYR A 30 16.51 3.70 -42.73
CA TYR A 30 17.16 2.68 -41.90
C TYR A 30 18.46 2.15 -42.54
N GLU A 31 18.48 1.94 -43.86
CA GLU A 31 19.67 1.50 -44.59
C GLU A 31 20.83 2.50 -44.49
N GLN A 32 20.53 3.80 -44.50
CA GLN A 32 21.55 4.85 -44.29
C GLN A 32 22.15 4.78 -42.88
N ALA A 33 21.31 4.57 -41.87
CA ALA A 33 21.77 4.42 -40.50
C ALA A 33 22.64 3.15 -40.32
N GLU A 34 22.26 2.05 -40.98
CA GLU A 34 23.00 0.79 -40.94
C GLU A 34 24.37 0.91 -41.63
N GLN A 35 24.45 1.55 -42.80
CA GLN A 35 25.73 1.82 -43.47
C GLN A 35 26.67 2.70 -42.65
N ALA A 36 26.15 3.77 -42.04
CA ALA A 36 26.94 4.66 -41.20
C ALA A 36 27.52 3.92 -39.96
N LEU A 37 26.74 2.99 -39.40
CA LEU A 37 27.18 2.12 -38.32
C LEU A 37 28.31 1.18 -38.78
N ASP A 38 28.15 0.58 -39.96
CA ASP A 38 29.10 -0.35 -40.57
C ASP A 38 30.47 0.30 -40.88
N GLU A 39 30.45 1.55 -41.37
CA GLU A 39 31.66 2.35 -41.61
C GLU A 39 32.35 2.74 -40.30
N PHE A 40 31.56 3.11 -39.29
CA PHE A 40 32.06 3.41 -37.96
C PHE A 40 32.72 2.18 -37.32
N GLU A 41 32.11 1.00 -37.39
CA GLU A 41 32.71 -0.26 -36.90
C GLU A 41 34.06 -0.57 -37.58
N LYS A 42 34.17 -0.36 -38.89
CA LYS A 42 35.42 -0.58 -39.65
C LYS A 42 36.53 0.38 -39.26
N SER A 43 36.19 1.58 -38.79
CA SER A 43 37.16 2.58 -38.34
C SER A 43 37.75 2.28 -36.95
N LEU A 44 37.13 1.37 -36.21
CA LEU A 44 37.54 0.97 -34.87
C LEU A 44 38.46 -0.27 -34.89
N PRO A 45 39.30 -0.48 -33.87
CA PRO A 45 40.10 -1.68 -33.75
C PRO A 45 39.21 -2.94 -33.79
N LYS A 46 39.72 -4.03 -34.37
CA LYS A 46 39.00 -5.32 -34.34
C LYS A 46 38.74 -5.75 -32.90
N ASP A 47 37.54 -6.28 -32.67
CA ASP A 47 37.04 -6.73 -31.36
C ASP A 47 36.86 -5.61 -30.31
N PHE A 48 36.88 -4.34 -30.72
CA PHE A 48 36.72 -3.21 -29.81
C PHE A 48 35.28 -3.09 -29.27
N PHE A 49 34.27 -3.42 -30.08
CA PHE A 49 32.87 -3.55 -29.65
C PHE A 49 32.17 -4.73 -30.34
N LYS A 50 31.03 -5.14 -29.77
CA LYS A 50 30.09 -6.09 -30.36
C LYS A 50 28.70 -5.48 -30.38
N ILE A 51 28.07 -5.45 -31.56
CA ILE A 51 26.67 -5.02 -31.71
C ILE A 51 25.77 -6.25 -31.56
N GLU A 52 24.90 -6.20 -30.56
CA GLU A 52 23.92 -7.26 -30.31
C GLU A 52 22.50 -6.70 -30.35
N ALA A 53 21.62 -7.40 -31.06
CA ALA A 53 20.19 -7.12 -31.03
C ALA A 53 19.69 -7.33 -29.59
N THR A 54 19.35 -6.23 -28.93
CA THR A 54 18.83 -6.26 -27.58
C THR A 54 17.34 -6.62 -27.60
N LYS A 55 16.93 -7.41 -26.60
CA LYS A 55 15.54 -7.79 -26.36
C LYS A 55 15.10 -7.31 -24.99
N CYS A 56 13.79 -7.16 -24.81
CA CYS A 56 13.20 -6.85 -23.51
C CYS A 56 13.58 -7.95 -22.52
N GLU A 57 14.23 -7.60 -21.42
CA GLU A 57 14.68 -8.59 -20.43
C GLU A 57 13.53 -9.30 -19.72
N ARG A 58 12.31 -8.75 -19.79
CA ARG A 58 11.12 -9.33 -19.15
C ARG A 58 10.29 -10.22 -20.06
N CYS A 59 10.05 -9.81 -21.31
CA CYS A 59 9.16 -10.55 -22.23
C CYS A 59 9.85 -11.05 -23.51
N GLY A 60 11.11 -10.70 -23.73
CA GLY A 60 11.85 -11.07 -24.94
C GLY A 60 11.43 -10.35 -26.23
N GLY A 61 10.48 -9.41 -26.15
CA GLY A 61 10.06 -8.60 -27.30
C GLY A 61 11.13 -7.60 -27.76
N HIS A 62 11.02 -7.13 -29.00
CA HIS A 62 12.01 -6.25 -29.64
C HIS A 62 11.47 -4.83 -29.90
N ASP A 63 10.16 -4.63 -29.75
CA ASP A 63 9.48 -3.37 -30.06
C ASP A 63 9.57 -2.35 -28.91
N ASP A 64 9.81 -1.08 -29.26
CA ASP A 64 9.83 0.07 -28.33
C ASP A 64 10.61 -0.18 -27.02
N LEU A 65 11.83 -0.69 -27.20
CA LEU A 65 12.79 -0.89 -26.11
C LEU A 65 13.29 0.46 -25.59
N ALA A 66 13.63 0.53 -24.31
CA ALA A 66 14.52 1.57 -23.79
C ALA A 66 15.40 0.99 -22.70
N ILE A 67 16.59 1.57 -22.55
CA ILE A 67 17.50 1.27 -21.46
C ILE A 67 17.11 2.11 -20.25
N ILE A 68 16.99 1.45 -19.11
CA ILE A 68 16.74 2.08 -17.81
C ILE A 68 17.67 1.50 -16.77
N HIS A 69 18.02 2.30 -15.77
CA HIS A 69 18.86 1.86 -14.66
C HIS A 69 17.98 1.32 -13.53
N VAL A 70 18.14 0.03 -13.21
CA VAL A 70 17.47 -0.61 -12.07
C VAL A 70 18.56 -1.09 -11.11
N ASN A 71 18.62 -0.49 -9.92
CA ASN A 71 19.69 -0.74 -8.93
C ASN A 71 21.09 -0.59 -9.55
N ASP A 72 21.33 0.53 -10.24
CA ASP A 72 22.60 0.88 -10.91
C ASP A 72 23.03 -0.07 -12.04
N GLN A 73 22.14 -0.96 -12.49
CA GLN A 73 22.35 -1.81 -13.66
C GLN A 73 21.49 -1.33 -14.84
N ALA A 74 22.13 -1.06 -15.98
CA ALA A 74 21.46 -0.77 -17.24
C ALA A 74 20.74 -2.03 -17.76
N LYS A 75 19.41 -1.94 -17.88
CA LYS A 75 18.53 -3.04 -18.36
C LYS A 75 17.60 -2.54 -19.45
N ALA A 76 17.30 -3.39 -20.43
CA ALA A 76 16.45 -3.04 -21.57
C ALA A 76 15.03 -3.59 -21.42
N TYR A 77 14.01 -2.73 -21.56
CA TYR A 77 12.60 -3.11 -21.47
C TYR A 77 11.72 -2.45 -22.54
N CYS A 78 10.76 -3.21 -23.07
CA CYS A 78 9.77 -2.69 -24.01
C CYS A 78 8.77 -1.75 -23.31
N GLN A 79 8.08 -0.89 -24.08
CA GLN A 79 7.08 0.07 -23.58
C GLN A 79 6.06 -0.57 -22.63
N ASN A 80 5.45 -1.69 -23.03
CA ASN A 80 4.45 -2.38 -22.21
C ASN A 80 5.05 -2.85 -20.88
N CYS A 81 6.25 -3.43 -20.89
CA CYS A 81 6.93 -3.85 -19.67
C CYS A 81 7.38 -2.66 -18.81
N ARG A 82 7.79 -1.54 -19.42
CA ARG A 82 8.11 -0.30 -18.71
C ARG A 82 6.87 0.29 -18.05
N VAL A 83 5.73 0.34 -18.74
CA VAL A 83 4.45 0.75 -18.17
C VAL A 83 4.08 -0.19 -17.03
N GLU A 84 4.16 -1.50 -17.17
CA GLU A 84 3.83 -2.41 -16.06
C GLU A 84 4.75 -2.27 -14.84
N MET A 85 6.04 -2.01 -15.03
CA MET A 85 7.01 -1.90 -13.91
C MET A 85 7.10 -0.51 -13.29
N PHE A 86 6.97 0.56 -14.10
CA PHE A 86 7.19 1.96 -13.69
C PHE A 86 5.92 2.81 -13.75
N SER A 87 4.82 2.30 -14.31
CA SER A 87 3.53 2.79 -13.84
C SER A 87 3.45 2.37 -12.38
N LYS A 88 3.70 3.35 -11.50
CA LYS A 88 2.85 3.44 -10.33
C LYS A 88 1.44 3.46 -10.90
N LYS A 89 0.80 2.30 -11.04
CA LYS A 89 -0.64 2.23 -10.83
C LYS A 89 -0.78 2.86 -9.46
N ARG A 90 -1.07 4.16 -9.44
CA ARG A 90 -1.66 4.79 -8.26
C ARG A 90 -2.82 3.85 -7.97
N ALA A 91 -2.72 3.16 -6.84
CA ALA A 91 -3.84 2.44 -6.30
C ALA A 91 -4.88 3.52 -5.99
N VAL A 92 -5.69 3.91 -6.98
CA VAL A 92 -6.92 4.64 -6.72
C VAL A 92 -7.91 3.58 -6.24
N GLY A 93 -7.68 3.13 -5.01
CA GLY A 93 -8.38 2.01 -4.38
C GLY A 93 -7.43 1.09 -3.63
N ARG A 94 -7.60 1.06 -2.29
CA ARG A 94 -7.10 -0.03 -1.42
C ARG A 94 -7.50 -1.37 -2.04
N PRO A 95 -6.65 -2.42 -2.01
CA PRO A 95 -7.06 -3.77 -2.41
C PRO A 95 -8.38 -4.11 -1.73
N SER A 96 -9.42 -4.38 -2.53
CA SER A 96 -10.74 -4.69 -2.01
C SER A 96 -10.71 -6.13 -1.48
N GLY A 97 -10.36 -6.28 -0.21
CA GLY A 97 -10.59 -7.53 0.54
C GLY A 97 -12.08 -7.80 0.81
N GLY A 98 -13.00 -7.17 0.07
CA GLY A 98 -14.44 -7.22 0.30
C GLY A 98 -15.25 -6.50 -0.79
N VAL A 99 -16.57 -6.61 -0.71
CA VAL A 99 -17.50 -6.01 -1.69
C VAL A 99 -17.83 -4.57 -1.28
N THR A 100 -17.69 -3.62 -2.21
CA THR A 100 -18.13 -2.23 -2.00
C THR A 100 -19.58 -2.07 -2.47
N LYS A 101 -20.46 -1.60 -1.58
CA LYS A 101 -21.83 -1.19 -1.92
C LYS A 101 -22.00 0.31 -1.67
N LYS A 102 -22.68 1.01 -2.57
CA LYS A 102 -23.04 2.43 -2.38
C LYS A 102 -24.24 2.52 -1.45
N VAL A 103 -24.16 3.41 -0.46
CA VAL A 103 -25.23 3.70 0.49
C VAL A 103 -25.44 5.21 0.47
N SER A 104 -26.70 5.63 0.41
CA SER A 104 -27.09 7.03 0.59
C SER A 104 -27.56 7.21 2.03
N LEU A 105 -27.01 8.21 2.72
CA LEU A 105 -27.41 8.58 4.07
C LEU A 105 -28.05 9.96 4.03
N THR A 106 -29.19 10.12 4.71
CA THR A 106 -29.85 11.41 4.92
C THR A 106 -29.89 11.65 6.41
N LEU A 107 -29.18 12.68 6.87
CA LEU A 107 -29.07 13.10 8.26
C LEU A 107 -29.34 14.60 8.35
N PRO A 108 -29.79 15.13 9.50
CA PRO A 108 -29.84 16.56 9.71
C PRO A 108 -28.43 17.17 9.75
N GLU A 109 -28.35 18.49 9.55
CA GLU A 109 -27.08 19.21 9.35
C GLU A 109 -26.13 19.08 10.54
N LYS A 110 -26.67 19.16 11.76
CA LYS A 110 -25.90 19.01 13.01
C LYS A 110 -25.19 17.65 13.10
N GLU A 111 -25.83 16.59 12.65
CA GLU A 111 -25.28 15.24 12.65
C GLU A 111 -24.23 15.07 11.55
N TRP A 112 -24.37 15.77 10.42
CA TRP A 112 -23.33 15.84 9.40
C TRP A 112 -22.09 16.59 9.90
N ASP A 113 -22.27 17.73 10.56
CA ASP A 113 -21.16 18.51 11.13
C ASP A 113 -20.36 17.68 12.13
N TRP A 114 -21.06 17.01 13.05
CA TRP A 114 -20.42 16.11 14.01
C TRP A 114 -19.69 14.97 13.31
N LEU A 115 -20.30 14.31 12.32
CA LEU A 115 -19.67 13.21 11.58
C LEU A 115 -18.41 13.66 10.86
N ASP A 116 -18.43 14.86 10.28
CA ASP A 116 -17.30 15.43 9.55
C ASP A 116 -16.11 15.75 10.45
N GLU A 117 -16.39 16.30 11.64
CA GLU A 117 -15.41 16.50 12.68
C GLU A 117 -14.74 15.18 13.08
N GLN A 118 -15.54 14.15 13.37
CA GLN A 118 -15.01 12.83 13.74
C GLN A 118 -14.27 12.11 12.60
N ALA A 119 -14.65 12.40 11.35
CA ALA A 119 -14.10 11.73 10.19
C ALA A 119 -12.72 12.26 9.77
N GLU A 120 -12.30 13.44 10.25
CA GLU A 120 -11.03 14.09 9.92
C GLU A 120 -10.73 14.08 8.40
N GLY A 121 -11.77 14.35 7.59
CA GLY A 121 -11.68 14.37 6.12
C GLY A 121 -11.83 13.02 5.42
N ASN A 122 -12.05 11.90 6.13
CA ASN A 122 -12.29 10.59 5.53
C ASN A 122 -13.55 9.89 6.08
N ARG A 123 -14.73 10.42 5.68
CA ARG A 123 -16.06 9.88 6.04
C ARG A 123 -16.19 8.39 5.77
N SER A 124 -15.65 7.91 4.65
CA SER A 124 -15.76 6.51 4.25
C SER A 124 -14.95 5.58 5.16
N GLN A 125 -13.80 6.03 5.68
CA GLN A 125 -13.05 5.26 6.67
C GLN A 125 -13.74 5.27 8.02
N TYR A 126 -14.25 6.44 8.43
CA TYR A 126 -14.97 6.59 9.69
C TYR A 126 -16.24 5.73 9.73
N LEU A 127 -17.08 5.80 8.69
CA LEU A 127 -18.29 4.98 8.58
C LEU A 127 -17.98 3.47 8.55
N ARG A 128 -16.90 3.04 7.88
CA ARG A 128 -16.48 1.62 7.92
C ARG A 128 -16.09 1.19 9.33
N ARG A 129 -15.40 2.06 10.07
CA ARG A 129 -15.04 1.83 11.46
C ARG A 129 -16.28 1.67 12.32
N LEU A 130 -17.24 2.59 12.23
CA LEU A 130 -18.51 2.50 12.96
C LEU A 130 -19.28 1.19 12.65
N VAL A 131 -19.31 0.78 11.39
CA VAL A 131 -19.96 -0.49 10.99
C VAL A 131 -19.24 -1.71 11.57
N TRP A 132 -17.91 -1.71 11.64
CA TRP A 132 -17.15 -2.77 12.28
C TRP A 132 -17.31 -2.76 13.79
N GLU A 133 -17.29 -1.58 14.39
CA GLU A 133 -17.46 -1.40 15.84
C GLU A 133 -18.85 -1.87 16.28
N ALA A 134 -19.89 -1.54 15.53
CA ALA A 134 -21.26 -2.00 15.79
C ALA A 134 -21.45 -3.51 15.59
N GLN A 135 -20.61 -4.16 14.77
CA GLN A 135 -20.61 -5.63 14.60
C GLN A 135 -19.71 -6.35 15.59
N SER A 136 -18.74 -5.65 16.20
CA SER A 136 -17.82 -6.25 17.16
C SER A 136 -18.53 -6.44 18.49
N SER A 137 -18.52 -7.68 19.00
CA SER A 137 -18.97 -7.99 20.36
C SER A 137 -18.16 -7.28 21.46
N GLU A 138 -17.01 -6.68 21.10
CA GLU A 138 -16.15 -5.97 22.06
C GLU A 138 -16.66 -4.57 22.44
N ASN A 139 -17.53 -3.96 21.62
CA ASN A 139 -18.08 -2.62 21.90
C ASN A 139 -19.50 -2.65 22.50
N GLU A 140 -20.13 -3.82 22.56
CA GLU A 140 -21.42 -3.97 23.23
C GLU A 140 -21.18 -4.06 24.74
N TRP A 141 -21.63 -3.03 25.47
CA TRP A 141 -21.67 -3.11 26.93
C TRP A 141 -22.49 -4.34 27.35
N SER A 142 -21.89 -5.20 28.18
CA SER A 142 -22.53 -6.41 28.67
C SER A 142 -22.33 -6.54 30.18
N ASN A 143 -23.42 -6.37 30.95
CA ASN A 143 -23.45 -6.60 32.39
C ASN A 143 -22.91 -8.01 32.73
N ASN A 144 -23.22 -9.00 31.90
CA ASN A 144 -22.75 -10.37 32.08
C ASN A 144 -21.22 -10.48 31.90
N ALA A 145 -20.66 -9.79 30.91
CA ALA A 145 -19.20 -9.75 30.72
C ALA A 145 -18.50 -9.07 31.90
N CYS A 146 -19.04 -7.95 32.40
CA CYS A 146 -18.55 -7.27 33.60
C CYS A 146 -18.50 -8.21 34.82
N LEU A 147 -19.59 -8.92 35.11
CA LEU A 147 -19.62 -9.91 36.19
C LEU A 147 -18.64 -11.07 35.96
N GLY A 148 -18.51 -11.53 34.71
CA GLY A 148 -17.52 -12.54 34.33
C GLY A 148 -16.09 -12.12 34.67
N TYR A 149 -15.70 -10.89 34.33
CA TYR A 149 -14.39 -10.34 34.68
C TYR A 149 -14.19 -10.22 36.19
N ALA A 150 -15.22 -9.78 36.93
CA ALA A 150 -15.17 -9.70 38.39
C ALA A 150 -14.95 -11.09 39.03
N ILE A 151 -15.64 -12.13 38.55
CA ILE A 151 -15.45 -13.52 39.02
C ILE A 151 -14.04 -14.00 38.74
N LEU A 152 -13.52 -13.77 37.52
CA LEU A 152 -12.16 -14.20 37.13
C LEU A 152 -11.09 -13.51 37.99
N GLY A 153 -11.21 -12.20 38.22
CA GLY A 153 -10.32 -11.45 39.10
C GLY A 153 -10.37 -11.95 40.54
N ALA A 154 -11.58 -12.13 41.08
CA ALA A 154 -11.80 -12.64 42.43
C ALA A 154 -11.20 -14.04 42.64
N LYS A 155 -11.35 -14.95 41.67
CA LYS A 155 -10.72 -16.28 41.71
C LYS A 155 -9.20 -16.18 41.68
N LYS A 156 -8.63 -15.28 40.88
CA LYS A 156 -7.18 -15.04 40.82
C LYS A 156 -6.62 -14.52 42.15
N LEU A 157 -7.43 -13.81 42.92
CA LEU A 157 -7.12 -13.36 44.29
C LEU A 157 -7.38 -14.44 45.37
N GLY A 158 -7.85 -15.63 44.99
CA GLY A 158 -8.09 -16.74 45.90
C GLY A 158 -9.39 -16.63 46.73
N MET A 159 -10.35 -15.81 46.31
CA MET A 159 -11.65 -15.72 46.96
C MET A 159 -12.44 -17.03 46.83
N ASN A 160 -13.19 -17.39 47.86
CA ASN A 160 -14.08 -18.55 47.83
C ASN A 160 -15.45 -18.24 47.18
N ASP A 161 -16.24 -19.26 46.88
CA ASP A 161 -17.51 -19.13 46.17
C ASP A 161 -18.54 -18.24 46.90
N GLU A 162 -18.57 -18.25 48.23
CA GLU A 162 -19.47 -17.40 49.00
C GLU A 162 -19.09 -15.92 48.87
N GLN A 163 -17.79 -15.61 48.94
CA GLN A 163 -17.27 -14.27 48.77
C GLN A 163 -17.48 -13.76 47.33
N ILE A 164 -17.21 -14.61 46.34
CA ILE A 164 -17.47 -14.30 44.93
C ILE A 164 -18.97 -14.04 44.73
N GLY A 165 -19.84 -14.87 45.30
CA GLY A 165 -21.28 -14.70 45.21
C GLY A 165 -21.80 -13.43 45.89
N LYS A 166 -21.15 -12.96 46.96
CA LYS A 166 -21.46 -11.65 47.58
C LYS A 166 -21.00 -10.49 46.68
N LEU A 167 -19.79 -10.55 46.14
CA LEU A 167 -19.24 -9.53 45.23
C LEU A 167 -20.10 -9.37 43.97
N VAL A 168 -20.42 -10.48 43.30
CA VAL A 168 -21.22 -10.49 42.07
C VAL A 168 -22.61 -9.89 42.30
N ARG A 169 -23.27 -10.23 43.42
CA ARG A 169 -24.59 -9.66 43.76
C ARG A 169 -24.54 -8.16 44.03
N ALA A 170 -23.49 -7.68 44.71
CA ALA A 170 -23.30 -6.26 44.96
C ALA A 170 -23.05 -5.47 43.66
N ILE A 171 -22.20 -5.99 42.77
CA ILE A 171 -21.99 -5.36 41.45
C ILE A 171 -23.28 -5.39 40.64
N TYR A 172 -23.99 -6.52 40.61
CA TYR A 172 -25.24 -6.64 39.86
C TYR A 172 -26.30 -5.63 40.30
N SER A 173 -26.44 -5.38 41.61
CA SER A 173 -27.39 -4.37 42.08
C SER A 173 -27.05 -2.96 41.59
N GLU A 174 -25.77 -2.60 41.44
CA GLU A 174 -25.39 -1.28 40.95
C GLU A 174 -25.82 -1.05 39.50
N PHE A 175 -25.93 -2.10 38.68
CA PHE A 175 -26.41 -1.98 37.30
C PHE A 175 -27.85 -1.44 37.21
N ASP A 176 -28.68 -1.66 38.24
CA ASP A 176 -30.04 -1.15 38.28
C ASP A 176 -30.10 0.32 38.75
N TRP A 177 -29.09 0.76 39.51
CA TRP A 177 -29.07 2.07 40.17
C TRP A 177 -28.17 3.10 39.49
N LYS A 178 -27.23 2.68 38.64
CA LYS A 178 -26.21 3.52 38.04
C LYS A 178 -26.20 3.41 36.52
N SER A 179 -26.03 4.55 35.86
CA SER A 179 -25.70 4.60 34.44
C SER A 179 -24.26 4.13 34.18
N VAL A 180 -23.98 3.76 32.94
CA VAL A 180 -22.62 3.38 32.50
C VAL A 180 -21.65 4.54 32.69
N GLU A 181 -22.08 5.76 32.41
CA GLU A 181 -21.31 6.99 32.59
C GLU A 181 -20.93 7.23 34.05
N GLU A 182 -21.87 7.11 34.99
CA GLU A 182 -21.59 7.28 36.43
C GLU A 182 -20.62 6.23 36.97
N ALA A 183 -20.77 4.97 36.54
CA ALA A 183 -19.86 3.89 36.91
C ALA A 183 -18.44 4.14 36.38
N LYS A 184 -18.33 4.62 35.14
CA LYS A 184 -17.06 5.01 34.52
C LYS A 184 -16.40 6.17 35.26
N ASP A 185 -17.15 7.20 35.62
CA ASP A 185 -16.62 8.34 36.38
C ASP A 185 -16.12 7.90 37.76
N THR A 186 -16.85 6.99 38.43
CA THR A 186 -16.43 6.41 39.71
C THR A 186 -15.05 5.73 39.59
N TYR A 187 -14.81 4.97 38.54
CA TYR A 187 -13.50 4.35 38.30
C TYR A 187 -12.41 5.39 38.02
N ASN A 188 -12.66 6.32 37.10
CA ASN A 188 -11.67 7.33 36.69
C ASN A 188 -11.26 8.27 37.83
N GLN A 189 -12.13 8.47 38.83
CA GLN A 189 -11.85 9.29 40.01
C GLN A 189 -11.26 8.48 41.17
N SER A 190 -11.20 7.15 41.06
CA SER A 190 -10.62 6.29 42.09
C SER A 190 -9.09 6.28 42.02
N SER A 191 -8.44 5.78 43.08
CA SER A 191 -6.97 5.59 43.11
C SER A 191 -6.52 4.23 42.55
N PHE A 192 -7.41 3.49 41.88
CA PHE A 192 -7.20 2.12 41.40
C PHE A 192 -7.13 2.03 39.88
#